data_AF-A0A8T6VCT9-F1
#
_entry.id   AF-A0A8T6VCT9-F1
#
_cell.length_a   1.000
_cell.length_b   1.000
_cell.length_c   1.000
_cell.angle_alpha   90.00
_cell.angle_beta   90.00
_cell.angle_gamma   90.00
#
_symmetry.space_group_name_H-M   'P 1'
#
loop_
_entity.id
_entity.type
_entity.pdbx_description
1 polymer ?
#
loop_
_entity_poly.entity_id
_entity_poly.type
_entity_poly.pdbx_seq_one_letter_code
_entity_poly.pdbx_strand_id
1 'polypeptide(L)' 'MVDFHGWQMPLQYSGIIDEHKAVRSNVGLFDVSHMGRFKIIGSEAKDTIQKLIVNDIYR' A
#
# COMPACT_ATOMS: atom_id res chain seq x y z
N MET A 1 -9.48 7.45 15.84
CA MET A 1 -8.11 7.38 15.28
C MET A 1 -7.24 6.58 16.23
N VAL A 2 -6.28 5.83 15.70
CA VAL A 2 -5.33 5.00 16.43
C VAL A 2 -3.92 5.30 15.95
N ASP A 3 -2.92 5.07 16.79
CA ASP A 3 -1.53 5.07 16.34
C ASP A 3 -1.25 3.83 15.50
N PHE A 4 -0.71 4.05 14.30
CA PHE A 4 -0.29 3.00 13.38
C PHE A 4 1.11 3.32 12.88
N HIS A 5 2.13 2.78 13.54
CA HIS A 5 3.55 3.01 13.23
C HIS A 5 3.91 4.51 13.14
N GLY A 6 3.38 5.34 14.06
CA GLY A 6 3.63 6.78 14.09
C GLY A 6 2.70 7.63 13.22
N TRP A 7 1.75 7.02 12.50
CA TRP A 7 0.69 7.71 11.78
C TRP A 7 -0.62 7.66 12.56
N GLN A 8 -1.36 8.78 12.62
CA GLN A 8 -2.74 8.74 13.12
C GLN A 8 -3.67 8.26 12.01
N MET A 9 -4.19 7.04 12.17
CA MET A 9 -5.03 6.38 11.17
C MET A 9 -6.40 6.01 11.75
N PRO A 10 -7.46 5.93 10.92
CA PRO A 10 -8.73 5.38 11.36
C PRO A 10 -8.66 3.85 11.36
N LEU A 11 -8.99 3.22 12.49
CA LEU A 11 -9.12 1.76 12.55
C LEU A 11 -10.38 1.27 11.82
N GLN A 12 -11.45 2.06 11.90
CA GLN A 12 -12.75 1.88 11.24
C GLN A 12 -13.49 3.22 11.25
N TYR A 13 -14.48 3.37 10.37
CA TYR A 13 -15.39 4.51 10.29
C TYR A 13 -16.82 4.14 10.69
N SER A 14 -17.40 3.11 10.07
CA SER A 14 -18.77 2.63 10.33
C SER A 14 -18.79 1.29 11.04
N GLY A 15 -17.73 0.49 10.91
CA GLY A 15 -17.59 -0.81 11.55
C GLY A 15 -16.83 -1.79 10.67
N ILE A 16 -15.88 -2.53 11.24
CA ILE A 16 -15.01 -3.46 10.48
C ILE A 16 -15.80 -4.45 9.61
N ILE A 17 -16.90 -5.02 10.11
CA ILE A 17 -17.72 -5.98 9.35
C ILE A 17 -18.42 -5.30 8.16
N ASP A 18 -18.97 -4.11 8.37
CA ASP A 18 -19.73 -3.41 7.35
C ASP A 18 -18.80 -2.84 6.27
N GLU A 19 -17.63 -2.32 6.65
CA GLU A 19 -16.58 -1.89 5.73
C GLU A 19 -16.02 -3.07 4.92
N HIS A 20 -15.81 -4.24 5.56
CA HIS A 20 -15.43 -5.46 4.86
C HIS A 20 -16.49 -5.88 3.83
N LYS A 21 -17.77 -5.89 4.21
CA LYS A 21 -18.87 -6.21 3.31
C LYS A 21 -18.95 -5.23 2.14
N ALA A 22 -18.80 -3.92 2.39
CA ALA A 22 -18.83 -2.90 1.35
C ALA A 22 -17.78 -3.15 0.26
N VAL A 23 -16.55 -3.53 0.63
CA VAL A 23 -15.49 -3.89 -0.33
C VAL A 23 -15.80 -5.19 -1.08
N ARG A 24 -16.44 -6.16 -0.42
CA ARG A 24 -16.75 -7.48 -1.00
C ARG A 24 -17.92 -7.45 -1.97
N SER A 25 -18.93 -6.63 -1.71
CA SER A 25 -20.16 -6.58 -2.52
C SER A 25 -20.29 -5.32 -3.38
N ASN A 26 -19.46 -4.31 -3.17
CA ASN A 26 -19.51 -3.05 -3.91
C ASN A 26 -18.13 -2.37 -4.02
N VAL A 27 -17.92 -1.23 -3.36
CA VAL A 27 -16.68 -0.43 -3.40
C VAL A 27 -16.29 0.01 -1.98
N GLY A 28 -15.00 0.11 -1.73
CA GLY A 28 -14.45 0.75 -0.53
C GLY A 28 -13.25 1.63 -0.88
N LEU A 29 -13.01 2.64 -0.04
CA LEU A 29 -11.91 3.58 -0.16
C LEU A 29 -11.01 3.46 1.06
N PHE A 30 -9.69 3.40 0.83
CA PHE A 30 -8.69 3.29 1.87
C PHE A 30 -7.68 4.43 1.73
N ASP A 31 -7.41 5.13 2.83
CA ASP A 31 -6.24 6.01 2.89
C ASP A 31 -4.98 5.17 3.14
N VAL A 32 -4.22 4.94 2.08
CA VAL A 32 -2.93 4.23 2.13
C VAL A 32 -1.75 5.19 1.99
N SER A 33 -1.94 6.48 2.30
CA SER A 33 -0.93 7.51 2.10
C SER A 33 0.34 7.29 2.92
N HIS A 34 0.24 6.55 4.04
CA HIS A 34 1.35 6.12 4.90
C HIS A 34 2.31 5.13 4.22
N MET A 35 1.96 4.58 3.04
CA MET A 35 2.84 3.71 2.26
C MET A 35 4.05 4.46 1.70
N GLY A 36 5.23 3.89 1.88
CA GLY A 36 6.46 4.38 1.27
C GLY A 36 6.36 4.34 -0.26
N ARG A 37 6.61 5.47 -0.91
CA ARG A 37 6.66 5.60 -2.36
C ARG A 37 8.04 6.09 -2.79
N PHE A 38 8.70 5.32 -3.65
CA PHE A 38 10.04 5.61 -4.14
C PHE A 38 10.01 5.76 -5.67
N LYS A 39 10.72 6.78 -6.18
CA LYS A 39 10.97 6.95 -7.60
C LYS A 39 12.44 6.72 -7.87
N ILE A 40 12.75 5.68 -8.63
CA ILE A 40 14.11 5.30 -9.01
C ILE A 40 14.29 5.65 -10.49
N ILE A 41 15.32 6.42 -10.83
CA ILE A 41 15.54 6.98 -12.17
C ILE A 41 17.01 6.77 -12.55
N GLY A 42 17.25 6.49 -13.83
CA GLY A 42 18.59 6.28 -14.40
C GLY A 42 18.56 5.14 -15.42
N SER A 43 19.55 5.11 -16.31
CA SER A 43 19.68 4.04 -17.32
C SER A 43 19.79 2.65 -16.69
N GLU A 44 20.37 2.55 -15.49
CA GLU A 44 20.59 1.29 -14.76
C GLU A 44 19.54 1.01 -13.67
N ALA A 45 18.45 1.77 -13.62
CA ALA A 45 17.44 1.65 -12.56
C ALA A 45 16.84 0.24 -12.48
N LYS A 46 16.48 -0.33 -13.63
CA LYS A 46 15.89 -1.67 -13.71
C LYS A 46 16.89 -2.74 -13.28
N ASP A 47 18.12 -2.70 -13.81
CA ASP A 47 19.17 -3.65 -13.43
C ASP A 47 19.51 -3.61 -11.94
N THR A 48 19.48 -2.42 -11.35
CA THR A 48 19.69 -2.24 -9.91
C THR A 48 18.57 -2.89 -9.10
N ILE A 49 17.31 -2.65 -9.46
CA ILE A 49 16.16 -3.25 -8.77
C ILE A 49 16.17 -4.77 -8.92
N GLN A 50 16.54 -5.30 -10.08
CA GLN A 50 16.63 -6.75 -10.31
C GLN A 50 17.62 -7.45 -9.36
N LYS A 51 18.69 -6.75 -8.94
CA LYS A 51 19.65 -7.28 -7.96
C LYS A 51 19.15 -7.16 -6.50
N LEU A 52 18.18 -6.29 -6.24
CA LEU A 52 17.69 -5.97 -4.91
C LEU A 52 16.51 -6.84 -4.46
N ILE A 53 15.67 -7.27 -5.41
CA ILE A 53 14.46 -8.03 -5.11
C ILE A 53 14.53 -9.45 -5.66
N VAL A 54 13.81 -10.38 -5.02
CA VAL A 54 13.80 -11.79 -5.40
C VAL A 54 12.95 -12.04 -6.66
N ASN A 55 11.92 -11.22 -6.88
CA ASN A 55 11.06 -11.37 -8.04
C ASN A 55 11.79 -10.90 -9.32
N ASP A 56 11.56 -11.60 -10.43
CA ASP A 56 12.11 -11.20 -11.73
C ASP A 56 11.28 -10.07 -12.33
N ILE A 57 11.90 -8.89 -12.51
CA ILE A 57 11.24 -7.72 -13.09
C ILE A 57 11.42 -7.63 -14.62
N TYR A 58 12.13 -8.58 -15.22
CA TYR A 58 12.24 -8.76 -16.67
C TYR A 58 11.18 -9.71 -17.25
N ARG A 59 10.44 -10.42 -16.38
CA ARG A 59 9.34 -11.30 -16.75
C ARG A 59 7.98 -10.60 -16.71
#